data_AF-K7EYX1-F1
#
_entry.id   AF-K7EYX1-F1
#
_cell.length_a   1.000
_cell.length_b   1.000
_cell.length_c   1.000
_cell.angle_alpha   90.00
_cell.angle_beta   90.00
_cell.angle_gamma   90.00
#
_symmetry.space_group_name_H-M   'P 1'
#
loop_
_entity.id
_entity.type
_entity.pdbx_description
1 polymer ?
#
loop_
_entity_poly.entity_id
_entity_poly.type
_entity_poly.pdbx_seq_one_letter_code
_entity_poly.pdbx_strand_id
1 'polypeptide(L)' 'PEEIEFKCPLNHITCIGTNRCIHLFQLCNGVHDCSDGYDEGVHCR' A
#
# COMPACT_ATOMS: atom_id res chain seq x y z
N PRO A 1 -5.58 14.80 18.01
CA PRO A 1 -5.34 13.44 17.47
C PRO A 1 -4.45 13.57 16.24
N GLU A 2 -3.13 13.55 16.48
CA GLU A 2 -2.14 13.60 15.42
C GLU A 2 -2.18 12.24 14.71
N GLU A 3 -2.85 12.22 13.55
CA GLU A 3 -2.68 11.15 12.57
C GLU A 3 -1.19 11.12 12.23
N ILE A 4 -0.46 10.18 12.82
CA ILE A 4 0.94 9.95 12.49
C ILE A 4 0.93 9.64 11.00
N GLU A 5 1.35 10.61 10.18
CA GLU A 5 1.62 10.42 8.76
C GLU A 5 2.67 9.31 8.68
N PHE A 6 2.23 8.07 8.56
CA PHE A 6 3.09 6.94 8.26
C PHE A 6 3.55 7.11 6.82
N LYS A 7 4.58 7.94 6.64
CA LYS A 7 5.19 8.26 5.36
C LYS A 7 6.10 7.12 4.98
N CYS A 8 5.65 6.33 4.02
CA CYS A 8 6.52 5.38 3.36
C CYS A 8 7.70 6.08 2.69
N PRO A 9 8.83 5.38 2.48
CA PRO A 9 9.94 5.92 1.70
C PRO A 9 9.49 6.34 0.30
N LEU A 10 10.34 7.11 -0.38
CA LEU A 10 10.14 7.39 -1.80
C LEU A 10 9.92 6.08 -2.59
N ASN A 11 9.01 6.12 -3.55
CA ASN A 11 8.60 4.97 -4.37
C ASN A 11 7.93 3.83 -3.59
N HIS A 12 7.33 4.13 -2.44
CA HIS A 12 6.52 3.19 -1.69
C HIS A 12 5.14 3.80 -1.38
N ILE A 13 4.16 2.93 -1.22
CA ILE A 13 2.78 3.24 -0.85
C ILE A 13 2.39 2.48 0.41
N THR A 14 1.62 3.13 1.27
CA THR A 14 1.04 2.53 2.47
C THR A 14 -0.19 1.71 2.08
N CYS A 15 -0.21 0.46 2.51
CA CYS A 15 -1.41 -0.38 2.48
C CYS A 15 -2.49 0.22 3.40
N ILE A 16 -3.71 0.39 2.90
CA ILE A 16 -4.78 1.05 3.65
C ILE A 16 -5.07 0.32 4.97
N GLY A 17 -5.26 1.08 6.04
CA GLY A 17 -5.58 0.52 7.36
C GLY A 17 -4.44 -0.26 8.02
N THR A 18 -3.23 -0.21 7.47
CA THR A 18 -2.04 -0.84 8.05
C THR A 18 -0.84 0.11 8.03
N ASN A 19 0.19 -0.20 8.80
CA ASN A 19 1.49 0.48 8.76
C ASN A 19 2.49 -0.28 7.86
N ARG A 20 2.01 -0.90 6.78
CA ARG A 20 2.84 -1.64 5.83
C ARG A 20 3.08 -0.80 4.58
N CYS A 21 4.35 -0.68 4.20
CA CYS A 21 4.76 -0.06 2.95
C CYS A 21 5.09 -1.14 1.93
N ILE A 22 4.58 -0.99 0.72
CA ILE A 22 4.99 -1.77 -0.45
C ILE A 22 5.57 -0.84 -1.50
N HIS A 23 6.39 -1.35 -2.43
CA HIS A 23 6.89 -0.50 -3.50
C HIS A 23 5.78 -0.13 -4.49
N LEU A 24 5.92 1.01 -5.16
CA LEU A 24 5.02 1.41 -6.24
C LEU A 24 4.93 0.39 -7.38
N PHE A 25 6.01 -0.35 -7.67
CA PHE A 25 5.99 -1.41 -8.69
C PHE A 25 5.24 -2.67 -8.23
N GLN A 26 5.01 -2.79 -6.91
CA GLN A 26 4.22 -3.88 -6.34
C GLN A 26 2.73 -3.58 -6.39
N LEU A 27 2.33 -2.33 -6.67
CA LEU A 27 0.94 -1.98 -6.84
C LEU A 27 0.43 -2.52 -8.19
N CYS A 28 -0.69 -3.25 -8.18
CA CYS A 28 -1.31 -3.83 -9.37
C CYS A 28 -0.37 -4.75 -10.17
N ASN A 29 0.51 -5.48 -9.48
CA ASN A 29 1.47 -6.42 -10.05
C ASN A 29 0.93 -7.87 -10.15
N GLY A 30 -0.28 -8.13 -9.65
CA GLY A 30 -0.90 -9.46 -9.58
C GLY A 30 -0.50 -10.30 -8.37
N VAL A 31 0.17 -9.73 -7.38
CA VAL A 31 0.63 -10.37 -6.13
C VAL A 31 0.06 -9.59 -4.95
N HIS A 32 -0.60 -10.30 -4.03
CA HIS A 32 -1.10 -9.67 -2.81
C HIS A 32 0.04 -9.42 -1.81
N ASP A 33 0.59 -8.22 -1.84
CA ASP A 33 1.63 -7.72 -0.94
C ASP A 33 1.04 -7.03 0.31
N CYS A 34 -0.16 -6.43 0.21
CA CYS A 34 -0.90 -5.93 1.36
C CYS A 34 -1.79 -7.00 2.01
N SER A 35 -1.91 -6.97 3.34
CA SER A 35 -2.73 -7.93 4.11
C SER A 35 -4.23 -7.80 3.85
N ASP A 36 -4.69 -6.63 3.44
CA ASP A 36 -6.05 -6.36 3.01
C ASP A 36 -6.26 -6.58 1.50
N GLY A 37 -5.18 -6.88 0.76
CA GLY A 37 -5.17 -6.96 -0.70
C GLY A 37 -5.50 -5.63 -1.38
N TYR A 38 -5.34 -4.50 -0.67
CA TYR A 38 -5.64 -3.19 -1.24
C TYR A 38 -4.88 -2.96 -2.53
N ASP A 39 -3.60 -3.33 -2.54
CA ASP A 39 -2.66 -3.22 -3.64
C ASP A 39 -3.06 -3.92 -4.92
N GLU A 40 -3.91 -4.94 -4.83
CA GLU A 40 -4.49 -5.68 -5.96
C GLU A 40 -6.02 -5.55 -6.01
N GLY A 41 -6.55 -4.52 -5.37
CA GLY A 41 -7.98 -4.29 -5.23
C GLY A 41 -8.66 -3.74 -6.49
N VAL A 42 -9.92 -3.32 -6.33
CA VAL A 42 -10.76 -2.79 -7.44
C VAL A 42 -10.19 -1.55 -8.14
N HIS A 43 -9.21 -0.89 -7.54
CA HIS A 43 -8.56 0.29 -8.08
C HIS A 43 -7.53 -0.03 -9.19
N CYS A 44 -7.15 -1.30 -9.33
CA CYS A 44 -6.20 -1.80 -10.33
C CYS A 44 -6.82 -2.15 -11.69
N ARG A 45 -8.04 -1.67 -11.98
CA ARG A 45 -8.82 -2.06 -13.16
C ARG A 45 -8.81 -1.00 -14.26
#